data_AF-A0AA88CQ03-F1
#
_entry.id   AF-A0AA88CQ03-F1
#
_cell.length_a   1.000
_cell.length_b   1.000
_cell.length_c   1.000
_cell.angle_alpha   90.00
_cell.angle_beta   90.00
_cell.angle_gamma   90.00
#
_symmetry.space_group_name_H-M   'P 1'
#
loop_
_entity.id
_entity.type
_entity.pdbx_description
1 polymer ?
#
loop_
_entity_poly.entity_id
_entity_poly.type
_entity_poly.pdbx_seq_one_letter_code
_entity_poly.pdbx_strand_id
1 'polypeptide(L)'
;MSGRVTILIRLCRYLEELCRINGQAEMFVFVSPSLFSPVRTDTEDAGRRERADNLLSFLRDAPKGRLYLVPHNRGRHWILGVIDPWEDLVLYFDPLREKKRDDFTELMNM
;
A
#
# COMPACT_ATOMS: atom_id res chain seq x y z
N MET A 1 4.15 -9.53 15.94
CA MET A 1 4.47 -9.06 14.57
C MET A 1 5.85 -9.56 14.19
N SER A 2 6.05 -10.04 12.96
CA SER A 2 7.36 -10.47 12.45
C SER A 2 8.33 -9.28 12.38
N GLY A 3 9.62 -9.48 12.70
CA GLY A 3 10.64 -8.42 12.72
C GLY A 3 10.76 -7.65 11.38
N ARG A 4 10.40 -8.27 10.26
CA ARG A 4 10.39 -7.63 8.92
C ARG A 4 9.33 -6.52 8.80
N VAL A 5 8.15 -6.71 9.38
CA VAL A 5 7.07 -5.72 9.36
C VAL A 5 7.47 -4.49 10.18
N THR A 6 8.11 -4.71 11.33
CA THR A 6 8.59 -3.64 12.21
C THR A 6 9.64 -2.74 11.54
N ILE A 7 10.54 -3.32 10.75
CA ILE A 7 11.54 -2.55 9.99
C ILE A 7 10.85 -1.63 8.97
N LEU A 8 9.89 -2.17 8.22
CA LEU A 8 9.20 -1.41 7.20
C LEU A 8 8.38 -0.25 7.78
N ILE A 9 7.68 -0.48 8.89
CA ILE A 9 6.97 0.58 9.62
C ILE A 9 7.92 1.68 10.06
N ARG A 10 9.10 1.33 10.60
CA ARG A 10 10.11 2.32 11.00
C ARG A 10 10.66 3.09 9.80
N LEU A 11 10.87 2.42 8.67
CA LEU A 11 11.31 3.05 7.44
C LEU A 11 10.27 4.03 6.91
N CYS A 12 8.99 3.66 6.84
CA CYS A 12 7.90 4.55 6.43
C CYS A 12 7.89 5.82 7.28
N ARG A 13 7.94 5.69 8.61
CA ARG A 13 7.97 6.84 9.53
C ARG A 13 9.21 7.72 9.35
N TYR A 14 10.37 7.11 9.06
CA TYR A 14 11.58 7.85 8.75
C TYR A 14 11.46 8.64 7.44
N LEU A 15 10.88 8.04 6.40
CA LEU A 15 10.67 8.69 5.11
C LEU A 15 9.63 9.81 5.19
N GLU A 16 8.55 9.63 5.97
CA GLU A 16 7.60 10.70 6.29
C GLU A 16 8.29 11.91 6.90
N GLU A 17 9.17 11.67 7.89
CA GLU A 17 9.92 12.72 8.55
C GLU A 17 10.87 13.44 7.59
N LEU A 18 11.56 12.71 6.70
CA LEU A 18 12.38 13.31 5.65
C LEU A 18 11.53 14.16 4.69
N CYS A 19 10.35 13.70 4.28
CA CYS A 19 9.46 14.48 3.42
C CYS A 19 9.02 15.77 4.13
N ARG A 20 8.71 15.69 5.42
CA ARG A 20 8.36 16.86 6.24
C ARG A 20 9.49 17.88 6.31
N ILE A 21 10.72 17.43 6.57
CA ILE A 21 11.91 18.30 6.61
C ILE A 21 12.15 18.99 5.27
N ASN A 22 11.87 18.30 4.15
CA ASN A 22 12.08 18.83 2.80
C ASN A 22 10.86 19.60 2.24
N GLY A 23 9.80 19.83 3.03
CA GLY A 23 8.60 20.54 2.56
C GLY A 23 7.71 19.73 1.60
N GLN A 24 7.83 18.40 1.61
CA GLN A 24 7.13 17.45 0.75
C GLN A 24 6.12 16.57 1.52
N ALA A 25 5.81 16.90 2.78
CA ALA A 25 4.86 16.12 3.60
C ALA A 25 3.48 15.96 2.94
N GLU A 26 3.09 16.92 2.12
CA GLU A 26 1.80 16.93 1.43
C GLU A 26 1.82 16.17 0.10
N MET A 27 2.97 15.66 -0.35
CA MET A 27 3.11 14.96 -1.64
C MET A 27 3.10 13.43 -1.48
N PHE A 28 3.69 12.91 -0.41
CA PHE A 28 3.87 11.47 -0.24
C PHE A 28 3.21 10.97 1.05
N VAL A 29 2.40 9.92 0.92
CA VAL A 29 1.78 9.22 2.04
C VAL A 29 2.33 7.81 2.11
N PHE A 30 3.04 7.49 3.19
CA PHE A 30 3.64 6.17 3.40
C PHE A 30 2.68 5.29 4.21
N VAL A 31 1.93 4.43 3.53
CA VAL A 31 0.87 3.68 4.19
C VAL A 31 1.45 2.54 5.02
N SER A 32 1.02 2.44 6.28
CA SER A 32 1.52 1.39 7.16
C SER A 32 1.12 0.01 6.65
N PRO A 33 2.06 -0.95 6.55
CA PRO A 33 1.75 -2.33 6.17
C PRO A 33 0.80 -3.03 7.13
N SER A 34 0.67 -2.53 8.36
CA SER A 34 -0.27 -3.07 9.36
C SER A 34 -1.74 -2.90 8.96
N LEU A 35 -2.05 -1.88 8.16
CA LEU A 35 -3.40 -1.65 7.63
C LEU A 35 -3.82 -2.76 6.64
N PHE A 36 -2.85 -3.48 6.08
CA PHE A 36 -3.04 -4.50 5.04
C PHE A 36 -2.42 -5.84 5.41
N SER A 37 -2.07 -6.03 6.70
CA SER A 37 -1.51 -7.29 7.18
C SER A 37 -2.48 -8.43 6.85
N PRO A 38 -1.98 -9.64 6.53
CA PRO A 38 -2.84 -10.78 6.25
C PRO A 38 -3.87 -10.96 7.36
N VAL A 39 -5.14 -10.73 7.05
CA VAL A 39 -6.23 -11.11 7.94
C VAL A 39 -6.27 -12.63 7.93
N ARG A 40 -6.45 -13.24 9.10
CA ARG A 40 -6.66 -14.68 9.21
C ARG A 40 -8.09 -14.99 8.72
N THR A 41 -8.34 -14.81 7.43
CA THR A 41 -9.53 -15.30 6.77
C THR A 41 -9.33 -16.76 6.41
N ASP A 42 -10.44 -17.48 6.31
CA ASP A 42 -10.57 -18.87 5.91
C ASP A 42 -10.15 -19.13 4.45
N THR A 43 -10.17 -18.09 3.60
CA THR A 43 -9.78 -18.16 2.18
C THR A 43 -8.91 -16.98 1.74
N GLU A 44 -8.06 -17.18 0.72
CA GLU A 44 -7.24 -16.12 0.13
C GLU A 44 -8.08 -15.02 -0.56
N ASP A 45 -9.21 -15.39 -1.16
CA ASP A 45 -10.12 -14.46 -1.85
C ASP A 45 -10.84 -13.52 -0.87
N ALA A 46 -11.30 -14.03 0.27
CA ALA A 46 -11.88 -13.20 1.32
C ALA A 46 -10.85 -12.20 1.86
N GLY A 47 -9.61 -12.68 2.09
CA GLY A 47 -8.52 -11.81 2.53
C GLY A 47 -8.13 -10.76 1.49
N ARG A 48 -8.25 -11.07 0.19
CA ARG A 48 -8.02 -10.11 -0.90
C ARG A 48 -9.04 -8.97 -0.86
N ARG A 49 -10.34 -9.30 -0.85
CA ARG A 49 -11.42 -8.30 -0.84
C ARG A 49 -11.34 -7.38 0.37
N GLU A 50 -11.11 -7.93 1.55
CA GLU A 50 -10.99 -7.12 2.77
C GLU A 50 -9.81 -6.14 2.70
N ARG A 51 -8.66 -6.56 2.16
CA ARG A 51 -7.52 -5.65 1.95
C ARG A 51 -7.86 -4.55 0.94
N ALA A 52 -8.57 -4.89 -0.14
CA ALA A 52 -9.03 -3.92 -1.12
C ALA A 52 -10.02 -2.92 -0.47
N ASP A 53 -11.01 -3.38 0.29
CA ASP A 53 -11.98 -2.54 0.99
C ASP A 53 -11.31 -1.60 2.02
N ASN A 54 -10.33 -2.11 2.77
CA ASN A 54 -9.55 -1.30 3.71
C ASN A 54 -8.74 -0.22 2.99
N LEU A 55 -8.19 -0.53 1.81
CA LEU A 55 -7.48 0.45 1.01
C LEU A 55 -8.43 1.49 0.40
N LEU A 56 -9.58 1.06 -0.13
CA LEU A 56 -10.60 1.94 -0.67
C LEU A 56 -11.18 2.88 0.39
N SER A 57 -11.46 2.37 1.59
CA SER A 57 -11.91 3.20 2.71
C SER A 57 -10.84 4.21 3.14
N PHE A 58 -9.56 3.80 3.14
CA PHE A 58 -8.44 4.70 3.42
C PHE A 58 -8.26 5.79 2.34
N LEU A 59 -8.52 5.47 1.07
CA LEU A 59 -8.35 6.39 -0.06
C LEU A 59 -9.60 7.24 -0.37
N ARG A 60 -10.76 6.92 0.19
CA ARG A 60 -12.04 7.56 -0.12
C ARG A 60 -12.00 9.10 -0.04
N ASP A 61 -11.35 9.61 0.99
CA ASP A 61 -11.24 11.05 1.27
C ASP A 61 -9.81 11.57 1.03
N ALA A 62 -9.07 10.91 0.13
CA ALA A 62 -7.70 11.26 -0.22
C ALA A 62 -7.61 12.67 -0.82
N PRO A 63 -6.81 13.59 -0.24
CA PRO A 63 -6.56 14.89 -0.84
C PRO A 63 -5.91 14.80 -2.21
N LYS A 64 -6.27 15.72 -3.11
CA LYS A 64 -5.64 15.82 -4.44
C LYS A 64 -4.15 16.18 -4.31
N GLY A 65 -3.34 15.60 -5.21
CA GLY A 65 -1.90 15.88 -5.30
C GLY A 65 -1.03 15.02 -4.39
N ARG A 66 -1.59 13.93 -3.84
CA ARG A 66 -0.88 12.98 -2.97
C ARG A 66 -0.67 11.64 -3.67
N LEU A 67 0.56 11.14 -3.56
CA LEU A 67 0.97 9.79 -3.97
C LEU A 67 1.04 8.88 -2.76
N TYR A 68 0.30 7.78 -2.82
CA TYR A 68 0.19 6.80 -1.76
C TYR A 68 1.12 5.62 -2.02
N LEU A 69 2.10 5.43 -1.14
CA LEU A 69 3.09 4.37 -1.20
C LEU A 69 2.63 3.24 -0.27
N VAL A 70 2.21 2.12 -0.85
CA VAL A 70 1.53 1.02 -0.16
C VAL A 70 2.40 -0.24 -0.20
N PRO A 71 3.17 -0.53 0.84
CA PRO A 71 3.90 -1.78 0.91
C PRO A 71 2.94 -2.93 1.19
N HIS A 72 2.96 -3.93 0.31
CA HIS A 72 2.01 -5.04 0.33
C HIS A 72 2.73 -6.37 0.45
N ASN A 73 2.25 -7.23 1.35
CA ASN A 73 2.80 -8.56 1.58
C ASN A 73 1.70 -9.62 1.64
N ARG A 74 1.66 -10.48 0.62
CA ARG A 74 0.79 -11.67 0.56
C ARG A 74 1.37 -12.90 1.27
N GLY A 75 2.16 -12.71 2.33
CA GLY A 75 2.73 -13.75 3.17
C GLY A 75 4.24 -13.96 3.04
N ARG A 76 4.79 -14.05 1.82
CA ARG A 76 6.23 -14.36 1.61
C ARG A 76 7.01 -13.31 0.84
N HIS A 77 6.34 -12.43 0.10
CA HIS A 77 6.98 -11.49 -0.81
C HIS A 77 6.37 -10.10 -0.67
N TRP A 78 7.26 -9.11 -0.62
CA TRP A 78 6.89 -7.70 -0.53
C TRP A 78 6.91 -7.07 -1.92
N ILE A 79 5.86 -6.32 -2.22
CA ILE A 79 5.79 -5.42 -3.36
C ILE A 79 5.43 -4.02 -2.87
N LEU A 80 5.67 -3.01 -3.70
CA LEU A 80 5.24 -1.64 -3.43
C LEU A 80 4.16 -1.24 -4.43
N GLY A 81 2.96 -0.96 -3.94
CA GLY A 81 1.94 -0.25 -4.69
C GLY A 81 2.20 1.26 -4.62
N VAL A 82 1.93 1.96 -5.71
CA VAL A 82 1.95 3.41 -5.79
C VAL A 82 0.62 3.85 -6.40
N ILE A 83 -0.15 4.62 -5.65
CA ILE A 83 -1.53 4.98 -6.00
C ILE A 83 -1.69 6.49 -6.04
N ASP A 84 -2.28 6.98 -7.12
CA ASP A 84 -2.86 8.32 -7.21
C ASP A 84 -4.38 8.16 -7.49
N PRO A 85 -5.25 8.38 -6.49
CA PRO A 85 -6.69 8.22 -6.65
C PRO A 85 -7.33 9.23 -7.61
N TRP A 86 -6.67 10.37 -7.86
CA TRP A 86 -7.22 11.44 -8.69
C TRP A 86 -6.81 11.33 -10.15
N GLU A 87 -5.68 10.69 -10.42
CA GLU A 87 -5.17 10.42 -11.77
C GLU A 87 -5.47 8.98 -12.25
N ASP A 88 -6.29 8.23 -11.52
CA ASP A 88 -6.63 6.82 -11.78
C ASP A 88 -5.38 5.94 -12.03
N LEU A 89 -4.37 6.15 -11.19
CA LEU A 89 -3.07 5.52 -11.34
C LEU A 89 -2.84 4.50 -10.23
N VAL A 90 -2.64 3.25 -10.61
CA VAL A 90 -2.09 2.21 -9.71
C VAL A 90 -0.88 1.57 -10.39
N LEU A 91 0.30 1.85 -9.86
CA LEU A 91 1.55 1.20 -10.24
C LEU A 91 1.95 0.17 -9.19
N TYR A 92 2.62 -0.89 -9.62
CA TYR A 92 3.22 -1.86 -8.71
C TYR A 92 4.69 -2.11 -9.07
N PHE A 93 5.53 -2.08 -8.05
CA PHE A 93 6.94 -2.43 -8.15
C PHE A 93 7.14 -3.79 -7.49
N ASP A 94 7.36 -4.79 -8.34
CA ASP A 94 7.67 -6.15 -7.91
C ASP A 94 9.14 -6.49 -8.23
N PRO A 95 10.02 -6.61 -7.21
CA PRO A 95 11.42 -6.98 -7.40
C PRO A 95 11.62 -8.34 -8.09
N LEU A 96 10.65 -9.26 -8.01
CA LEU A 96 10.71 -10.57 -8.67
C LEU A 96 10.20 -10.54 -10.11
N ARG A 97 9.68 -9.39 -10.58
CA ARG A 97 9.15 -9.18 -11.94
C ARG A 97 8.05 -10.17 -12.33
N GLU A 98 7.26 -10.66 -11.35
CA GLU A 98 6.14 -11.56 -11.63
C GLU A 98 5.03 -10.82 -12.39
N LYS A 99 4.52 -11.44 -13.46
CA LYS A 99 3.74 -10.75 -14.50
C LYS A 99 2.33 -10.31 -14.09
N LYS A 100 1.76 -10.81 -12.99
CA LYS A 100 0.38 -10.46 -12.57
C LYS A 100 0.20 -10.59 -11.06
N ARG A 101 -0.36 -9.56 -10.43
CA ARG A 101 -0.85 -9.61 -9.06
C ARG A 101 -2.24 -8.99 -8.96
N ASP A 102 -3.22 -9.89 -8.93
CA ASP A 102 -4.65 -9.57 -9.01
C ASP A 102 -5.19 -8.66 -7.88
N ASP A 103 -4.54 -8.58 -6.71
CA ASP A 103 -5.01 -7.76 -5.56
C ASP A 103 -5.14 -6.27 -5.94
N PHE A 104 -4.25 -5.76 -6.78
CA PHE A 104 -4.30 -4.36 -7.24
C PHE A 104 -5.10 -4.20 -8.54
N THR A 105 -5.41 -5.31 -9.22
CA THR A 105 -6.27 -5.28 -10.42
C THR A 105 -7.72 -4.99 -10.05
N GLU A 106 -8.16 -5.35 -8.84
CA GLU A 106 -9.47 -4.95 -8.31
C GLU A 106 -9.59 -3.42 -8.11
N LEU A 107 -8.49 -2.73 -7.79
CA LEU A 107 -8.47 -1.27 -7.67
C LEU A 107 -8.56 -0.55 -9.02
N MET A 108 -8.14 -1.22 -10.11
CA MET A 108 -8.07 -0.66 -11.47
C MET A 108 -9.34 -0.91 -12.31
N ASN A 109 -10.29 -1.71 -11.81
CA ASN A 109 -11.54 -2.03 -12.52
C ASN A 109 -12.77 -1.35 -11.88
N MET A 110 -12.54 -0.26 -11.14
CA MET A 110 -13.57 0.61 -10.55
C MET A 110 -13.65 1.92 -11.32
#